data_AF-A0A067BZU5-F1
#
_entry.id   AF-A0A067BZU5-F1
#
_cell.length_a   1.000
_cell.length_b   1.000
_cell.length_c   1.000
_cell.angle_alpha   90.00
_cell.angle_beta   90.00
_cell.angle_gamma   90.00
#
_symmetry.space_group_name_H-M   'P 1'
#
loop_
_entity.id
_entity.type
_entity.pdbx_description
1 polymer ?
#
loop_
_entity_poly.entity_id
_entity_poly.type
_entity_poly.pdbx_seq_one_letter_code
_entity_poly.pdbx_strand_id
1 'polypeptide(L)'
;MRTTLMLVAAVACAVQGARLRSPSMGSALMLVSSDEASAAPAGRAKAPAAINLFEPTNEWKTIEEGQQLPGGLWIRINLATGLKEARLLE
;
A
#
# COMPACT_ATOMS: atom_id res chain seq x y z
N MET A 1 29.73 -40.47 -3.38
CA MET A 1 29.36 -41.85 -3.75
C MET A 1 28.69 -42.51 -2.56
N ARG A 2 27.56 -43.18 -2.82
CA ARG A 2 26.79 -44.08 -1.92
C ARG A 2 25.94 -43.38 -0.85
N THR A 3 24.64 -43.61 -0.71
CA THR A 3 23.64 -44.39 -1.46
C THR A 3 22.29 -43.98 -0.84
N THR A 4 21.34 -43.63 -1.70
CA THR A 4 19.92 -43.48 -1.40
C THR A 4 19.35 -44.76 -0.78
N LEU A 5 18.59 -44.68 0.31
CA LEU A 5 17.54 -45.68 0.58
C LEU A 5 16.41 -45.05 1.40
N MET A 6 15.36 -44.66 0.67
CA MET A 6 14.01 -44.51 1.20
C MET A 6 13.54 -45.85 1.79
N LEU A 7 12.89 -45.83 2.96
CA LEU A 7 11.90 -46.85 3.32
C LEU A 7 10.63 -46.18 3.81
N VAL A 8 9.53 -46.74 3.33
CA VAL A 8 8.18 -46.21 3.21
C VAL A 8 7.26 -46.90 4.23
N ALA A 9 6.24 -46.17 4.71
CA ALA A 9 4.93 -46.63 5.21
C ALA A 9 4.90 -47.51 6.47
N ALA A 10 3.83 -47.63 7.26
CA ALA A 10 2.55 -46.94 7.50
C ALA A 10 1.87 -47.71 8.67
N VAL A 11 0.65 -47.29 9.04
CA VAL A 11 -0.39 -48.06 9.79
C VAL A 11 -0.24 -47.95 11.33
N ALA A 12 -0.98 -47.10 12.06
CA ALA A 12 -2.43 -46.94 12.28
C ALA A 12 -3.01 -47.79 13.43
N CYS A 13 -3.89 -47.13 14.21
CA CYS A 13 -4.89 -47.61 15.18
C CYS A 13 -4.49 -47.93 16.64
N ALA A 14 -4.91 -47.01 17.53
CA ALA A 14 -5.72 -47.32 18.72
C ALA A 14 -6.52 -46.04 19.07
N VAL A 15 -7.77 -45.87 18.62
CA VAL A 15 -9.00 -46.24 19.34
C VAL A 15 -8.94 -45.94 20.84
N GLN A 16 -9.40 -44.75 21.21
CA GLN A 16 -10.24 -44.45 22.38
C GLN A 16 -11.03 -43.20 21.97
N GLY A 17 -12.35 -43.26 21.76
CA GLY A 17 -13.32 -43.60 22.78
C GLY A 17 -13.91 -42.29 23.31
N ALA A 18 -15.02 -41.87 22.72
CA ALA A 18 -15.71 -40.61 22.91
C ALA A 18 -15.90 -40.16 24.37
N ARG A 19 -15.90 -38.84 24.63
CA ARG A 19 -17.04 -38.09 25.20
C ARG A 19 -16.86 -36.57 24.97
N LEU A 20 -17.98 -35.94 24.60
CA LEU A 20 -18.12 -34.53 24.26
C LEU A 20 -17.85 -33.61 25.46
N ARG A 21 -17.05 -32.56 25.26
CA ARG A 21 -17.39 -31.22 25.77
C ARG A 21 -16.62 -30.17 24.97
N SER A 22 -17.37 -29.34 24.26
CA SER A 22 -16.86 -28.23 23.46
C SER A 22 -15.79 -27.42 24.19
N PRO A 23 -14.71 -26.99 23.51
CA PRO A 23 -14.08 -25.75 23.88
C PRO A 23 -15.07 -24.65 23.48
N SER A 24 -15.91 -24.20 24.43
CA SER A 24 -16.51 -22.89 24.32
C SER A 24 -15.35 -21.90 24.37
N MET A 25 -14.83 -21.54 23.21
CA MET A 25 -13.99 -20.36 23.03
C MET A 25 -14.87 -19.16 23.39
N GLY A 26 -14.89 -18.85 24.69
CA GLY A 26 -15.44 -17.60 25.19
C GLY A 26 -14.60 -16.48 24.61
N SER A 27 -15.14 -15.81 23.59
CA SER A 27 -14.61 -14.53 23.12
C SER A 27 -14.75 -13.52 24.26
N ALA A 28 -13.66 -13.31 25.01
CA ALA A 28 -13.55 -12.22 25.95
C ALA A 28 -13.34 -10.92 25.15
N LEU A 29 -14.44 -10.21 24.86
CA LEU A 29 -14.40 -8.85 24.33
C LEU A 29 -14.00 -7.89 25.46
N MET A 30 -12.80 -7.31 25.34
CA MET A 30 -12.37 -6.21 26.21
C MET A 30 -12.91 -4.90 25.61
N LEU A 31 -13.79 -4.21 26.34
CA LEU A 31 -14.31 -2.90 25.98
C LEU A 31 -13.39 -1.86 26.62
N VAL A 32 -12.55 -1.21 25.80
CA VAL A 32 -11.77 -0.06 26.24
C VAL A 32 -12.67 1.18 26.19
N SER A 33 -12.97 1.75 27.35
CA SER A 33 -13.65 3.03 27.44
C SER A 33 -12.68 4.13 26.99
N SER A 34 -12.98 4.76 25.85
CA SER A 34 -12.36 6.02 25.46
C SER A 34 -12.91 7.12 26.37
N ASP A 35 -12.09 7.56 27.33
CA ASP A 35 -12.34 8.81 28.04
C ASP A 35 -12.03 9.96 27.08
N GLU A 36 -13.09 10.59 26.59
CA GLU A 36 -13.03 11.85 25.85
C GLU A 36 -13.21 13.00 26.84
N ALA A 37 -12.11 13.54 27.38
CA ALA A 37 -12.10 14.88 27.96
C ALA A 37 -10.69 15.42 28.20
N SER A 38 -10.06 15.97 27.16
CA SER A 38 -9.29 17.20 27.35
C SER A 38 -9.13 17.92 26.02
N ALA A 39 -9.95 18.94 25.81
CA ALA A 39 -9.87 19.88 24.70
C ALA A 39 -8.55 20.66 24.76
N ALA A 40 -7.48 20.08 24.20
CA ALA A 40 -6.39 20.86 23.62
C ALA A 40 -6.91 21.49 22.31
N PRO A 41 -6.54 22.74 21.96
CA PRO A 41 -6.95 23.32 20.70
C PRO A 41 -6.51 22.35 19.61
N ALA A 42 -7.47 21.82 18.86
CA ALA A 42 -7.22 20.90 17.77
C ALA A 42 -6.10 21.49 16.91
N GLY A 43 -4.89 20.98 17.09
CA GLY A 43 -3.74 21.42 16.34
C GLY A 43 -4.11 21.16 14.90
N ARG A 44 -4.36 22.23 14.13
CA ARG A 44 -4.72 22.15 12.72
C ARG A 44 -3.67 21.26 12.08
N ALA A 45 -4.04 20.01 11.80
CA ALA A 45 -3.19 19.09 11.08
C ALA A 45 -2.79 19.84 9.80
N LYS A 46 -1.50 20.13 9.66
CA LYS A 46 -0.99 20.86 8.51
C LYS A 46 -1.48 20.11 7.28
N ALA A 47 -2.29 20.78 6.45
CA ALA A 47 -2.80 20.18 5.23
C ALA A 47 -1.63 19.55 4.46
N PRO A 48 -1.81 18.36 3.86
CA PRO A 48 -0.75 17.73 3.09
C PRO A 48 -0.22 18.74 2.08
N ALA A 49 1.11 18.85 2.00
CA ALA A 49 1.74 19.75 1.04
C ALA A 49 1.21 19.40 -0.36
N ALA A 50 0.62 20.37 -1.04
CA ALA A 50 0.08 20.16 -2.37
C ALA A 50 1.20 19.75 -3.32
N ILE A 51 1.01 18.63 -4.03
CA ILE A 51 1.94 18.17 -5.06
C ILE A 51 1.71 19.02 -6.31
N ASN A 52 2.76 19.66 -6.82
CA ASN A 52 2.69 20.37 -8.11
C ASN A 52 2.75 19.34 -9.25
N LEU A 53 1.59 18.85 -9.69
CA LEU A 53 1.46 17.91 -10.80
C LEU A 53 1.20 18.67 -12.11
N PHE A 54 1.86 18.26 -13.19
CA PHE A 54 1.63 18.81 -14.53
C PHE A 54 0.30 18.30 -15.07
N GLU A 55 -0.61 19.22 -15.40
CA GLU A 55 -1.86 18.93 -16.11
C GLU A 55 -1.63 19.02 -17.62
N PRO A 56 -1.57 17.87 -18.33
CA PRO A 56 -1.25 17.84 -19.75
C PRO A 56 -2.45 18.23 -20.61
N THR A 57 -2.17 18.89 -21.72
CA THR A 57 -3.16 19.29 -22.74
C THR A 57 -2.75 18.75 -24.10
N ASN A 58 -3.63 18.86 -25.10
CA ASN A 58 -3.31 18.48 -26.49
C ASN A 58 -2.31 19.46 -27.16
N GLU A 59 -2.19 20.67 -26.59
CA GLU A 59 -1.26 21.70 -27.03
C GLU A 59 0.03 21.67 -26.21
N TRP A 60 1.09 22.27 -26.72
CA TRP A 60 2.35 22.38 -25.99
C TRP A 60 2.21 23.37 -24.84
N LYS A 61 2.47 22.90 -23.61
CA LYS A 61 2.46 23.71 -22.40
C LYS A 61 3.80 23.64 -21.70
N THR A 62 4.28 24.79 -21.22
CA THR A 62 5.53 24.90 -20.46
C THR A 62 5.46 24.10 -19.16
N ILE A 63 6.53 23.37 -18.88
CA ILE A 63 6.73 22.63 -17.63
C ILE A 63 7.41 23.56 -16.63
N GLU A 64 6.82 23.70 -15.44
CA GLU A 64 7.43 24.48 -14.35
C GLU A 64 8.53 23.69 -13.64
N GLU A 65 9.43 24.42 -12.98
CA GLU A 65 10.50 23.80 -12.20
C GLU A 65 9.95 23.01 -11.00
N GLY A 66 10.43 21.78 -10.82
CA GLY A 66 9.97 20.90 -9.74
C GLY A 66 8.56 20.32 -9.94
N GLN A 67 7.92 20.58 -11.08
CA GLN A 67 6.63 19.99 -11.40
C GLN A 67 6.78 18.50 -11.75
N GLN A 68 5.87 17.67 -11.24
CA GLN A 68 5.86 16.24 -11.54
C GLN A 68 5.15 15.98 -12.88
N LEU A 69 5.78 15.20 -13.75
CA LEU A 69 5.19 14.83 -15.04
C LEU A 69 4.60 13.42 -14.98
N PRO A 70 3.34 13.22 -15.36
CA PRO A 70 2.81 11.88 -15.61
C PRO A 70 3.49 11.25 -16.83
N GLY A 71 3.46 9.91 -16.92
CA GLY A 71 3.92 9.19 -18.11
C GLY A 71 2.99 9.39 -19.31
N GLY A 72 3.46 9.05 -20.52
CA GLY A 72 2.63 9.16 -21.74
C GLY A 72 2.49 10.59 -22.27
N LEU A 73 3.53 11.42 -22.10
CA LEU A 73 3.60 12.77 -22.65
C LEU A 73 4.70 12.86 -23.72
N TRP A 74 4.48 13.68 -24.74
CA TRP A 74 5.58 14.16 -25.59
C TRP A 74 6.25 15.34 -24.92
N ILE A 75 7.58 15.29 -24.79
CA ILE A 75 8.39 16.35 -24.19
C ILE A 75 9.33 16.92 -25.25
N ARG A 76 9.41 18.25 -25.33
CA ARG A 76 10.44 18.94 -26.11
C ARG A 76 11.23 19.89 -25.22
N ILE A 77 12.48 20.11 -25.60
CA ILE A 77 13.38 21.02 -24.90
C ILE A 77 13.99 21.96 -25.92
N ASN A 78 13.86 23.26 -25.69
CA ASN A 78 14.64 24.24 -26.40
C ASN A 78 16.08 24.21 -25.85
N LEU A 79 17.04 23.75 -26.65
CA LEU A 79 18.42 23.58 -26.20
C LEU A 79 19.18 24.89 -26.00
N ALA A 80 18.72 26.01 -26.57
CA ALA A 80 19.33 27.32 -26.36
C ALA A 80 18.90 27.95 -25.03
N THR A 81 17.65 27.75 -24.62
CA THR A 81 17.08 28.39 -23.41
C THR A 81 16.85 27.41 -22.25
N GLY A 82 16.86 26.11 -22.51
CA GLY A 82 16.50 25.07 -21.55
C GLY A 82 14.99 24.94 -21.29
N LEU A 83 14.14 25.71 -21.98
CA LEU A 83 12.69 25.71 -21.77
C LEU A 83 12.10 24.35 -22.17
N LYS A 84 11.37 23.73 -21.25
CA LYS A 84 10.74 22.42 -21.43
C LYS A 84 9.24 22.58 -21.61
N GLU A 85 8.69 21.86 -22.58
CA GLU A 85 7.24 21.84 -22.83
C GLU A 85 6.79 20.39 -22.99
N ALA A 86 5.54 20.12 -22.59
CA ALA A 86 4.90 18.83 -22.79
C ALA A 86 3.49 18.94 -23.36
N ARG A 87 3.06 17.87 -24.04
CA ARG A 87 1.68 17.65 -24.50
C ARG A 87 1.29 16.17 -24.40
N LEU A 88 -0.01 15.88 -24.50
CA LEU A 88 -0.53 14.51 -24.54
C LEU A 88 0.03 13.71 -25.73
N LEU A 89 0.28 12.42 -25.47
CA LEU A 89 0.48 11.40 -26.50
C LEU A 89 -0.93 11.01 -26.99
N GLU A 90 -1.32 11.46 -28.18
CA GLU A 90 -2.60 11.05 -28.80
C GLU A 90 -2.68 9.54 -29.05
#